data_AF-A0A7C6AGM5-F1
#
_entry.id   AF-A0A7C6AGM5-F1
#
_cell.length_a   1.000
_cell.length_b   1.000
_cell.length_c   1.000
_cell.angle_alpha   90.00
_cell.angle_beta   90.00
_cell.angle_gamma   90.00
#
_symmetry.space_group_name_H-M   'P 1'
#
loop_
_entity.id
_entity.type
_entity.pdbx_description
1 polymer ?
#
loop_
_entity_poly.entity_id
_entity_poly.type
_entity_poly.pdbx_seq_one_letter_code
_entity_poly.pdbx_strand_id
1 'polypeptide(L)'
;MHEWALAEAVVSTISRIAANKNVRGIIDVTIRIGELQQIDLDAFKFALEQLSGQYSIHARFEFREERAEFRCRVCGETWPFKRKDLDPDIREAIHVIPEVAHAFLRCPRCGSPDFEVVRGRGVWIESVRGGE
;
A
#
# COMPACT_ATOMS: atom_id res chain seq x y z
N MET A 1 -11.18 -6.24 -9.66
CA MET A 1 -10.55 -5.99 -8.35
C MET A 1 -9.20 -5.33 -8.60
N HIS A 2 -8.97 -4.17 -8.01
CA HIS A 2 -7.76 -3.36 -8.26
C HIS A 2 -6.51 -3.92 -7.55
N GLU A 3 -6.68 -4.88 -6.64
CA GLU A 3 -5.62 -5.67 -6.00
C GLU A 3 -4.74 -6.39 -7.01
N TRP A 4 -5.32 -6.84 -8.14
CA TRP A 4 -4.57 -7.45 -9.23
C TRP A 4 -3.63 -6.45 -9.90
N ALA A 5 -4.08 -5.22 -10.13
CA ALA A 5 -3.24 -4.17 -10.68
C ALA A 5 -2.12 -3.78 -9.71
N LEU A 6 -2.39 -3.76 -8.40
CA LEU A 6 -1.35 -3.55 -7.38
C LEU A 6 -0.35 -4.70 -7.37
N ALA A 7 -0.81 -5.94 -7.43
CA ALA A 7 0.05 -7.12 -7.43
C ALA A 7 0.93 -7.17 -8.69
N GLU A 8 0.39 -6.82 -9.86
CA GLU A 8 1.13 -6.69 -11.10
C GLU A 8 2.19 -5.58 -11.02
N ALA A 9 1.86 -4.43 -10.44
CA ALA A 9 2.83 -3.36 -10.21
C ALA A 9 3.98 -3.79 -9.28
N VAL A 10 3.70 -4.63 -8.27
CA VAL A 10 4.72 -5.20 -7.39
C VAL A 10 5.60 -6.19 -8.14
N VAL A 11 5.02 -7.19 -8.81
CA VAL A 11 5.77 -8.24 -9.53
C VAL A 11 6.63 -7.66 -10.65
N SER A 12 6.09 -6.73 -11.43
CA SER A 12 6.84 -6.03 -12.47
C SER A 12 7.99 -5.19 -11.90
N THR A 13 7.80 -4.58 -10.73
CA THR A 13 8.85 -3.82 -10.04
C THR A 13 9.95 -4.72 -9.49
N ILE A 14 9.60 -5.87 -8.89
CA ILE A 14 10.59 -6.86 -8.44
C ILE A 14 11.42 -7.37 -9.63
N SER A 15 10.76 -7.71 -10.74
CA SER A 15 11.43 -8.16 -11.97
C SER A 15 12.42 -7.13 -12.50
N ARG A 16 12.01 -5.85 -12.52
CA ARG A 16 12.88 -4.73 -12.91
C ARG A 16 14.07 -4.56 -11.97
N ILE A 17 13.87 -4.71 -10.66
CA ILE A 17 14.95 -4.66 -9.66
C ILE A 17 15.94 -5.80 -9.88
N ALA A 18 15.46 -7.03 -10.11
CA ALA A 18 16.30 -8.20 -10.36
C ALA A 18 17.17 -8.02 -11.61
N ALA A 19 16.55 -7.57 -12.72
CA ALA A 19 17.25 -7.29 -13.97
C ALA A 19 18.32 -6.20 -13.81
N ASN A 20 17.97 -5.08 -13.16
CA ASN A 20 18.89 -3.95 -12.98
C ASN A 20 20.09 -4.29 -12.07
N LYS A 21 19.90 -5.20 -11.10
CA LYS A 21 20.95 -5.60 -10.16
C LYS A 21 21.68 -6.89 -10.57
N ASN A 22 21.37 -7.47 -11.75
CA ASN A 22 21.93 -8.73 -12.25
C ASN A 22 21.84 -9.89 -11.25
N VAL A 23 20.77 -9.93 -10.46
CA VAL A 23 20.58 -10.97 -9.45
C VAL A 23 19.84 -12.14 -10.09
N ARG A 24 20.41 -13.35 -9.97
CA ARG A 24 19.91 -14.54 -10.68
C ARG A 24 18.57 -15.05 -10.13
N GLY A 25 18.24 -14.69 -8.90
CA GLY A 25 16.99 -15.06 -8.26
C GLY A 25 16.67 -14.16 -7.08
N ILE A 26 15.39 -13.94 -6.83
CA ILE A 26 14.87 -13.23 -5.66
C ILE A 26 14.38 -14.27 -4.66
N ILE A 27 14.85 -14.19 -3.41
CA ILE A 27 14.55 -15.19 -2.37
C ILE A 27 13.58 -14.67 -1.30
N ASP A 28 13.65 -13.39 -0.97
CA ASP A 28 12.76 -12.75 0.01
C ASP A 28 12.34 -11.36 -0.48
N VAL A 29 11.06 -11.04 -0.31
CA VAL A 29 10.51 -9.71 -0.58
C VAL A 29 9.63 -9.30 0.59
N THR A 30 9.94 -8.14 1.18
CA THR A 30 9.07 -7.53 2.19
C THR A 30 8.22 -6.45 1.54
N ILE A 31 6.91 -6.58 1.63
CA ILE A 31 5.92 -5.64 1.10
C ILE A 31 5.24 -4.95 2.28
N ARG A 32 5.23 -3.63 2.25
CA ARG A 32 4.47 -2.80 3.19
C ARG A 32 3.11 -2.46 2.61
N ILE A 33 2.09 -2.59 3.45
CA ILE A 33 0.68 -2.34 3.12
C ILE A 33 0.17 -1.19 3.99
N GLY A 34 -0.10 -0.06 3.38
CA GLY A 34 -0.66 1.11 4.04
C GLY A 34 -2.14 0.92 4.37
N GLU A 35 -2.49 1.16 5.63
CA GLU A 35 -3.85 1.03 6.16
C GLU A 35 -4.88 1.88 5.39
N LEU A 36 -4.49 3.05 4.87
CA LEU A 36 -5.40 3.99 4.22
C LEU A 36 -6.04 3.39 2.96
N GLN A 37 -5.27 2.62 2.19
CA GLN A 37 -5.74 1.98 0.97
C GLN A 37 -6.67 0.79 1.25
N GLN A 38 -6.74 0.30 2.50
CA GLN A 38 -7.72 -0.72 2.92
C GLN A 38 -7.76 -2.00 2.06
N ILE A 39 -6.60 -2.43 1.55
CA ILE A 39 -6.48 -3.56 0.63
C ILE A 39 -7.06 -4.84 1.24
N ASP A 40 -7.80 -5.59 0.42
CA ASP A 40 -8.09 -6.99 0.73
C ASP A 40 -6.78 -7.80 0.59
N LEU A 41 -6.17 -8.10 1.74
CA LEU A 41 -4.87 -8.75 1.78
C LEU A 41 -4.91 -10.18 1.22
N ASP A 42 -6.03 -10.88 1.33
CA ASP A 42 -6.15 -12.25 0.84
C ASP A 42 -6.29 -12.25 -0.69
N ALA A 43 -7.12 -11.36 -1.25
CA ALA A 43 -7.21 -11.16 -2.69
C ALA A 43 -5.88 -10.68 -3.30
N PHE A 44 -5.18 -9.77 -2.61
CA PHE A 44 -3.87 -9.30 -3.04
C PHE A 44 -2.81 -10.40 -3.01
N LYS A 45 -2.73 -11.19 -1.94
CA LYS A 45 -1.81 -12.34 -1.84
C LYS A 45 -2.07 -13.36 -2.94
N PHE A 46 -3.33 -13.68 -3.19
CA PHE A 46 -3.71 -14.60 -4.24
C PHE A 46 -3.27 -14.10 -5.62
N ALA A 47 -3.57 -12.83 -5.96
CA ALA A 47 -3.13 -12.23 -7.22
C ALA A 47 -1.60 -12.21 -7.34
N LEU A 48 -0.89 -11.86 -6.26
CA LEU A 48 0.56 -11.82 -6.21
C LEU A 48 1.17 -13.21 -6.47
N GLU A 49 0.62 -14.26 -5.88
CA GLU A 49 1.08 -15.65 -6.09
C GLU A 49 0.91 -16.07 -7.55
N GLN A 50 -0.27 -15.84 -8.14
CA GLN A 50 -0.56 -16.20 -9.54
C GLN A 50 0.36 -15.44 -10.52
N LEU A 51 0.55 -14.14 -10.30
CA LEU A 51 1.40 -13.31 -11.15
C LEU A 51 2.89 -13.62 -10.95
N SER A 52 3.34 -13.90 -9.73
CA SER A 52 4.74 -14.26 -9.47
C SER A 52 5.17 -15.50 -10.27
N GLY A 53 4.27 -16.48 -10.42
CA GLY A 53 4.50 -17.65 -11.28
C GLY A 53 4.73 -17.29 -12.75
N GLN A 54 3.96 -16.34 -13.29
CA GLN A 54 4.13 -15.88 -14.69
C GLN A 54 5.47 -15.19 -14.92
N TYR A 55 6.00 -14.50 -13.90
CA TYR A 55 7.29 -13.82 -13.95
C TYR A 55 8.46 -14.68 -13.46
N SER A 56 8.24 -15.98 -13.19
CA SER A 56 9.26 -16.91 -12.65
C SER A 56 9.91 -16.41 -11.35
N ILE A 57 9.15 -15.69 -10.53
CA ILE A 57 9.59 -15.20 -9.21
C ILE A 57 9.20 -16.24 -8.16
N HIS A 58 10.21 -16.90 -7.59
CA HIS A 58 10.04 -17.90 -6.53
C HIS A 58 10.58 -17.36 -5.20
N ALA A 59 9.99 -16.26 -4.73
CA ALA A 59 10.40 -15.57 -3.51
C ALA A 59 9.41 -15.83 -2.36
N ARG A 60 9.91 -15.76 -1.13
CA ARG A 60 9.07 -15.65 0.06
C ARG A 60 8.59 -14.22 0.22
N PHE A 61 7.27 -14.04 0.30
CA PHE A 61 6.66 -12.74 0.53
C PHE A 61 6.32 -12.55 2.01
N GLU A 62 6.87 -11.50 2.63
CA GLU A 62 6.50 -11.01 3.95
C GLU A 62 5.65 -9.75 3.80
N PHE A 63 4.49 -9.69 4.45
CA PHE A 63 3.60 -8.54 4.42
C PHE A 63 3.61 -7.83 5.77
N ARG A 64 3.80 -6.51 5.76
CA ARG A 64 3.79 -5.68 6.96
C ARG A 64 2.78 -4.56 6.80
N GLU A 65 1.84 -4.45 7.71
CA GLU A 65 0.93 -3.30 7.73
C GLU A 65 1.63 -2.05 8.25
N GLU A 66 1.28 -0.90 7.69
CA GLU A 66 1.65 0.41 8.21
C GLU A 66 0.39 1.22 8.48
N ARG A 67 0.20 1.58 9.77
CA ARG A 67 -0.94 2.41 10.18
C ARG A 67 -0.90 3.77 9.52
N ALA A 68 -2.07 4.23 9.11
CA ALA A 68 -2.21 5.52 8.46
C ALA A 68 -2.27 6.65 9.49
N GLU A 69 -1.49 7.69 9.23
CA GLU A 69 -1.43 8.89 10.06
C GLU A 69 -1.45 10.13 9.18
N PHE A 70 -2.24 11.10 9.61
CA PHE A 70 -2.38 12.37 8.93
C PHE A 70 -1.73 13.49 9.74
N ARG A 71 -1.29 14.54 9.04
CA ARG A 71 -0.85 15.79 9.65
C ARG A 71 -1.56 16.97 8.99
N CYS A 72 -2.25 17.80 9.77
CA CYS A 72 -2.91 18.98 9.26
C CYS A 72 -1.87 20.03 8.88
N ARG A 73 -1.96 20.55 7.65
CA ARG A 73 -1.05 21.60 7.18
C ARG A 73 -1.38 22.98 7.75
N VAL A 74 -2.62 23.17 8.22
CA VAL A 74 -3.10 24.44 8.78
C VAL A 74 -2.75 24.60 10.25
N CYS A 75 -2.94 23.57 11.07
CA CYS A 75 -2.80 23.67 12.53
C CYS A 75 -1.77 22.73 13.16
N GLY A 76 -1.14 21.87 12.36
CA GLY A 76 -0.09 20.94 12.81
C GLY A 76 -0.59 19.68 13.53
N GLU A 77 -1.89 19.56 13.81
CA GLU A 77 -2.47 18.38 14.47
C GLU A 77 -2.15 17.10 13.70
N THR A 78 -1.79 16.03 14.42
CA THR A 78 -1.60 14.69 13.86
C THR A 78 -2.65 13.74 14.40
N TRP A 79 -3.28 12.94 13.53
CA TRP A 79 -4.28 11.97 13.97
C TRP A 79 -4.24 10.69 13.12
N PRO A 80 -4.63 9.54 13.71
CA PRO A 80 -4.67 8.27 12.98
C PRO A 80 -5.89 8.18 12.07
N PHE A 81 -5.80 7.34 11.04
CA PHE A 81 -6.96 6.92 10.28
C PHE A 81 -7.89 6.03 11.11
N LYS A 82 -9.20 6.20 10.93
CA LYS A 82 -10.23 5.43 11.63
C LYS A 82 -11.24 4.87 10.65
N ARG A 83 -10.95 3.69 10.11
CA ARG A 83 -11.79 2.99 9.13
C ARG A 83 -13.25 2.81 9.58
N LYS A 84 -13.46 2.55 10.88
CA LYS A 84 -14.78 2.24 11.46
C LYS A 84 -15.75 3.42 11.45
N ASP A 85 -15.24 4.64 11.33
CA ASP A 85 -16.04 5.86 11.40
C ASP A 85 -16.56 6.28 10.02
N LEU A 86 -16.27 5.49 8.97
CA LEU A 86 -16.58 5.81 7.58
C LEU A 86 -17.71 4.95 7.02
N ASP A 87 -18.59 5.63 6.28
CA ASP A 87 -19.62 5.01 5.45
C ASP A 87 -18.98 4.06 4.41
N PRO A 88 -19.62 2.92 4.08
CA PRO A 88 -19.10 1.97 3.09
C PRO A 88 -18.70 2.58 1.75
N ASP A 89 -19.48 3.54 1.22
CA ASP A 89 -19.20 4.15 -0.08
C ASP A 89 -17.95 5.04 -0.02
N ILE A 90 -17.77 5.76 1.09
CA ILE A 90 -16.57 6.57 1.35
C ILE A 90 -15.35 5.67 1.51
N ARG A 91 -15.51 4.53 2.21
CA ARG A 91 -14.42 3.56 2.39
C ARG A 91 -13.94 3.01 1.06
N GLU A 92 -14.86 2.66 0.17
CA GLU A 92 -14.56 2.17 -1.17
C GLU A 92 -13.90 3.24 -2.04
N ALA A 93 -14.38 4.49 -1.98
CA ALA A 93 -13.76 5.58 -2.71
C ALA A 93 -12.28 5.78 -2.30
N ILE A 94 -11.99 5.80 -0.99
CA ILE A 94 -10.64 5.93 -0.44
C ILE A 94 -9.78 4.70 -0.76
N HIS A 95 -10.37 3.51 -0.79
CA HIS A 95 -9.69 2.26 -1.14
C HIS A 95 -9.13 2.29 -2.57
N VAL A 96 -9.92 2.77 -3.54
CA VAL A 96 -9.48 2.88 -4.93
C VAL A 96 -8.52 4.05 -5.14
N ILE A 97 -8.79 5.21 -4.52
CA ILE A 97 -7.98 6.43 -4.65
C ILE A 97 -7.76 7.06 -3.26
N PRO A 98 -6.66 6.73 -2.56
CA PRO A 98 -6.40 7.24 -1.20
C PRO A 98 -6.47 8.77 -1.06
N GLU A 99 -6.11 9.51 -2.11
CA GLU A 99 -6.14 10.97 -2.15
C GLU A 99 -7.55 11.56 -1.98
N VAL A 100 -8.61 10.83 -2.32
CA VAL A 100 -9.99 11.32 -2.11
C VAL A 100 -10.35 11.40 -0.62
N ALA A 101 -9.51 10.92 0.29
CA ALA A 101 -9.65 11.15 1.71
C ALA A 101 -9.79 12.65 2.05
N HIS A 102 -9.16 13.55 1.29
CA HIS A 102 -9.32 15.00 1.46
C HIS A 102 -10.76 15.49 1.20
N ALA A 103 -11.56 14.78 0.41
CA ALA A 103 -12.95 15.13 0.17
C ALA A 103 -13.83 14.87 1.41
N PHE A 104 -13.54 13.80 2.17
CA PHE A 104 -14.41 13.28 3.21
C PHE A 104 -13.91 13.51 4.64
N LEU A 105 -12.59 13.54 4.84
CA LEU A 105 -11.98 13.68 6.17
C LEU A 105 -11.65 15.14 6.46
N ARG A 106 -11.71 15.50 7.74
CA ARG A 106 -11.35 16.83 8.24
C ARG A 106 -10.44 16.68 9.46
N CYS A 107 -9.55 17.65 9.65
CA CYS A 107 -8.76 17.74 10.85
C CYS A 107 -9.68 17.82 12.08
N PRO A 108 -9.52 16.94 13.08
CA PRO A 108 -10.40 16.92 14.25
C PRO A 108 -10.23 18.15 15.15
N ARG A 109 -9.12 18.88 15.01
CA ARG A 109 -8.81 20.08 15.81
C ARG A 109 -9.33 21.39 15.20
N CYS A 110 -9.16 21.58 13.89
CA CYS A 110 -9.49 22.86 13.23
C CYS A 110 -10.52 22.75 12.09
N GLY A 111 -10.97 21.54 11.74
CA GLY A 111 -11.94 21.31 10.67
C GLY A 111 -11.39 21.46 9.24
N SER A 112 -10.11 21.82 9.06
CA SER A 112 -9.53 21.95 7.72
C SER A 112 -9.46 20.61 6.97
N PRO A 113 -9.77 20.56 5.66
CA PRO A 113 -9.52 19.40 4.80
C PRO A 113 -8.06 19.31 4.34
N ASP A 114 -7.26 20.36 4.55
CA ASP A 114 -5.87 20.40 4.12
C ASP A 114 -4.98 19.70 5.15
N PHE A 115 -4.63 18.47 4.80
CA PHE A 115 -3.72 17.62 5.54
C PHE A 115 -2.78 16.92 4.57
N GLU A 116 -1.86 16.16 5.11
CA GLU A 116 -1.05 15.22 4.35
C GLU A 116 -1.16 13.83 4.99
N VAL A 117 -0.97 12.80 4.17
CA VAL A 117 -0.82 11.42 4.63
C VAL A 117 0.67 11.21 4.93
N VAL A 118 1.02 11.16 6.22
CA VAL A 118 2.41 11.05 6.69
C VAL A 118 2.95 9.63 6.46
N ARG A 119 2.10 8.63 6.68
CA ARG A 119 2.42 7.20 6.55
C ARG A 119 1.16 6.39 6.28
N GLY A 120 1.33 5.13 5.87
CA GLY A 120 0.25 4.19 5.65
C GLY A 120 -0.62 4.48 4.44
N ARG A 121 -0.09 5.17 3.41
CA ARG A 121 -0.84 5.58 2.22
C ARG A 121 -1.29 4.41 1.34
N GLY A 122 -0.39 3.50 0.98
CA GLY A 122 -0.64 2.49 -0.04
C GLY A 122 0.38 1.34 0.00
N VAL A 123 0.72 0.74 -1.14
CA VAL A 123 1.65 -0.41 -1.20
C VAL A 123 3.02 0.01 -1.67
N TRP A 124 4.07 -0.51 -1.03
CA TRP A 124 5.44 -0.42 -1.54
C TRP A 124 6.27 -1.63 -1.14
N ILE A 125 7.34 -1.86 -1.90
CA ILE A 125 8.33 -2.88 -1.60
C ILE A 125 9.33 -2.28 -0.60
N GLU A 126 9.32 -2.77 0.64
CA GLU A 126 10.23 -2.33 1.70
C GLU A 126 11.64 -2.89 1.49
N SER A 127 11.74 -4.15 1.05
CA SER A 127 13.04 -4.76 0.73
C SER A 127 12.91 -5.89 -0.29
N VAL A 128 14.00 -6.10 -1.04
CA VAL A 128 14.19 -7.23 -1.95
C VAL A 128 15.55 -7.85 -1.67
N ARG A 129 15.58 -9.14 -1.38
CA ARG A 129 16.81 -9.91 -1.20
C ARG A 129 16.97 -10.89 -2.35
N GLY A 130 18.13 -10.83 -3.01
CA GLY A 130 18.51 -11.83 -4.01
C GLY A 130 19.23 -13.02 -3.39
N GLY A 131 19.19 -14.15 -4.09
CA GLY A 131 20.09 -15.27 -3.82
C GLY A 131 21.53 -14.95 -4.26
N GLU A 132 22.49 -15.62 -3.65
CA GLU A 132 23.90 -15.61 -4.06
C GLU A 132 24.11 -16.24 -5.45
#